data_AF-A0ABD0LHS3-F1
#
_entry.id   AF-A0ABD0LHS3-F1
#
_cell.length_a   1.000
_cell.length_b   1.000
_cell.length_c   1.000
_cell.angle_alpha   90.00
_cell.angle_beta   90.00
_cell.angle_gamma   90.00
#
_symmetry.space_group_name_H-M   'P 1'
#
loop_
_entity.id
_entity.type
_entity.pdbx_description
1 polymer ?
#
loop_
_entity_poly.entity_id
_entity_poly.type
_entity_poly.pdbx_seq_one_letter_code
_entity_poly.pdbx_strand_id
1 'polypeptide(L)'
;MTATLKRTFDVPIPDNGTTDLTIKGLLVTNNNKLVIAQEEVVGYGSKTKVMVVSLDNVDEIKEIDMGASEEFADMTLLSDGLVAIALMYDEKILLVDVSGAEPVTSASLTPSREYAQFGVAAGTGDELIIAGWTTDYVGHVDVMSRQEMVQSAPRTRYAEWK
;
A
#
# COMPACT_ATOMS: atom_id res chain seq x y z
N MET A 1 -16.74 -30.79 7.33
CA MET A 1 -16.58 -30.12 6.02
C MET A 1 -15.09 -29.94 5.80
N THR A 2 -14.55 -30.39 4.67
CA THR A 2 -13.13 -30.22 4.35
C THR A 2 -13.02 -29.03 3.40
N ALA A 3 -12.24 -28.01 3.77
CA ALA A 3 -11.95 -26.91 2.86
C ALA A 3 -11.03 -27.42 1.75
N THR A 4 -11.40 -27.22 0.49
CA THR A 4 -10.55 -27.54 -0.66
C THR A 4 -9.85 -26.27 -1.10
N LEU A 5 -8.51 -26.29 -1.10
CA LEU A 5 -7.70 -25.23 -1.69
C LEU A 5 -8.05 -25.09 -3.17
N LYS A 6 -8.40 -23.87 -3.61
CA LYS A 6 -8.82 -23.63 -5.00
C LYS A 6 -7.68 -23.26 -5.94
N ARG A 7 -6.69 -22.49 -5.46
CA ARG A 7 -5.56 -21.97 -6.25
C ARG A 7 -4.34 -21.75 -5.36
N THR A 8 -3.16 -21.87 -5.94
CA THR A 8 -1.86 -21.54 -5.34
C THR A 8 -1.13 -20.62 -6.33
N PHE A 9 -0.42 -19.64 -5.81
CA PHE A 9 0.48 -18.78 -6.57
C PHE A 9 1.74 -18.57 -5.74
N ASP A 10 2.88 -18.51 -6.42
CA ASP A 10 4.15 -18.26 -5.77
C ASP A 10 4.39 -16.76 -5.72
N VAL A 11 4.66 -16.24 -4.53
CA VAL A 11 5.08 -14.86 -4.34
C VAL A 11 6.62 -14.85 -4.45
N PRO A 12 7.19 -14.20 -5.47
CA PRO A 12 8.63 -14.24 -5.71
C PRO A 12 9.37 -13.54 -4.57
N ILE A 13 10.42 -14.21 -4.08
CA ILE A 13 11.37 -13.62 -3.13
C ILE A 13 12.54 -13.09 -3.97
N PRO A 14 12.85 -11.78 -3.94
CA PRO A 14 13.97 -11.28 -4.72
C PRO A 14 15.30 -11.84 -4.22
N ASP A 15 16.13 -12.30 -5.16
CA ASP A 15 17.45 -12.88 -4.90
C ASP A 15 18.52 -11.76 -4.77
N ASN A 16 18.34 -10.91 -3.76
CA ASN A 16 19.17 -9.73 -3.49
C ASN A 16 19.90 -9.79 -2.13
N GLY A 17 20.02 -10.99 -1.55
CA GLY A 17 20.54 -11.16 -0.19
C GLY A 17 19.52 -10.84 0.90
N THR A 18 18.21 -10.90 0.59
CA THR A 18 17.14 -10.85 1.58
C THR A 18 17.35 -11.96 2.62
N THR A 19 17.33 -11.57 3.89
CA THR A 19 17.52 -12.47 5.03
C THR A 19 16.21 -12.92 5.64
N ASP A 20 15.22 -12.03 5.66
CA ASP A 20 13.86 -12.31 6.13
C ASP A 20 12.82 -11.68 5.21
N LEU A 21 11.69 -12.37 5.06
CA LEU A 21 10.54 -11.95 4.26
C LEU A 21 9.26 -12.04 5.10
N THR A 22 8.53 -10.94 5.20
CA THR A 22 7.25 -10.92 5.94
C THR A 22 6.15 -10.33 5.08
N ILE A 23 5.04 -11.06 4.92
CA ILE A 23 3.79 -10.48 4.39
C ILE A 23 3.16 -9.67 5.52
N LYS A 24 3.10 -8.35 5.34
CA LYS A 24 2.54 -7.41 6.32
C LYS A 24 1.07 -7.10 6.07
N GLY A 25 0.63 -7.20 4.82
CA GLY A 25 -0.76 -6.96 4.47
C GLY A 25 -1.21 -7.71 3.21
N LEU A 26 -2.50 -8.07 3.20
CA LEU A 26 -3.18 -8.67 2.07
C LEU A 26 -4.52 -7.97 1.85
N LEU A 27 -4.78 -7.55 0.62
CA LEU A 27 -6.01 -6.87 0.24
C LEU A 27 -6.52 -7.43 -1.09
N VAL A 28 -7.78 -7.86 -1.13
CA VAL A 28 -8.44 -8.26 -2.38
C VAL A 28 -9.28 -7.11 -2.88
N THR A 29 -9.10 -6.74 -4.14
CA THR A 29 -9.81 -5.65 -4.79
C THR A 29 -11.06 -6.13 -5.52
N ASN A 30 -11.95 -5.19 -5.83
CA ASN A 30 -13.20 -5.47 -6.56
C ASN A 30 -12.96 -5.98 -8.00
N ASN A 31 -11.81 -5.68 -8.59
CA ASN A 31 -11.39 -6.17 -9.91
C ASN A 31 -10.57 -7.46 -9.83
N ASN A 32 -10.77 -8.26 -8.76
CA ASN A 32 -10.17 -9.58 -8.58
C ASN A 32 -8.64 -9.57 -8.61
N LYS A 33 -8.04 -8.53 -8.02
CA LYS A 33 -6.60 -8.48 -7.79
C LYS A 33 -6.31 -8.66 -6.32
N LEU A 34 -5.18 -9.30 -6.05
CA LEU A 34 -4.60 -9.38 -4.73
C LEU A 34 -3.45 -8.38 -4.66
N VAL A 35 -3.52 -7.47 -3.70
CA VAL A 35 -2.43 -6.58 -3.34
C VAL A 35 -1.76 -7.13 -2.09
N ILE A 36 -0.44 -7.27 -2.16
CA ILE A 36 0.39 -7.87 -1.12
C ILE A 36 1.42 -6.83 -0.71
N ALA A 37 1.38 -6.39 0.54
CA ALA A 37 2.46 -5.62 1.12
C ALA A 37 3.45 -6.57 1.78
N GLN A 38 4.70 -6.49 1.34
CA GLN A 38 5.80 -7.34 1.77
C GLN A 38 6.90 -6.47 2.35
N GLU A 39 7.48 -6.91 3.46
CA GLU A 39 8.69 -6.33 4.02
C GLU A 39 9.86 -7.29 3.79
N GLU A 40 10.91 -6.77 3.17
CA GLU A 40 12.17 -7.45 2.88
C GLU A 40 13.26 -6.89 3.78
N VAL A 41 13.91 -7.76 4.56
CA VAL A 41 15.06 -7.37 5.38
C VAL A 41 16.36 -7.63 4.61
N VAL A 42 17.09 -6.56 4.31
CA VAL A 42 18.35 -6.59 3.57
C VAL A 42 19.45 -5.93 4.43
N GLY A 43 20.34 -6.74 5.00
CA GLY A 43 21.39 -6.26 5.90
C GLY A 43 20.82 -5.71 7.21
N TYR A 44 21.02 -4.42 7.48
CA TYR A 44 20.51 -3.73 8.68
C TYR A 44 19.24 -2.90 8.43
N GLY A 45 18.64 -2.98 7.23
CA GLY A 45 17.45 -2.21 6.88
C GLY A 45 16.33 -3.09 6.33
N SER A 46 15.10 -2.57 6.39
CA SER A 46 13.93 -3.15 5.75
C SER A 46 13.50 -2.31 4.54
N LYS A 47 12.85 -2.97 3.57
CA LYS A 47 12.19 -2.31 2.44
C LYS A 47 10.80 -2.86 2.28
N THR A 48 9.83 -1.98 2.10
CA THR A 48 8.47 -2.38 1.71
C THR A 48 8.37 -2.47 0.20
N LYS A 49 7.86 -3.61 -0.27
CA LYS A 49 7.39 -3.79 -1.64
C LYS A 49 5.90 -4.04 -1.65
N VAL A 50 5.23 -3.53 -2.68
CA VAL A 50 3.83 -3.85 -2.92
C VAL A 50 3.74 -4.63 -4.23
N MET A 51 3.18 -5.82 -4.15
CA MET A 51 2.90 -6.65 -5.32
C MET A 51 1.41 -6.64 -5.63
N VAL A 52 1.09 -6.66 -6.92
CA VAL A 52 -0.26 -6.76 -7.43
C VAL A 52 -0.34 -7.99 -8.31
N VAL A 53 -1.20 -8.93 -7.93
CA VAL A 53 -1.40 -10.20 -8.63
C VAL A 53 -2.84 -10.26 -9.14
N SER A 54 -3.02 -10.57 -10.42
CA SER A 54 -4.35 -10.89 -10.93
C SER A 54 -4.76 -12.27 -10.46
N LEU A 55 -5.90 -12.39 -9.77
CA LEU A 55 -6.40 -13.70 -9.36
C LEU A 55 -6.97 -14.50 -10.54
N ASP A 56 -7.26 -13.84 -11.67
CA ASP A 56 -7.67 -14.48 -12.92
C ASP A 56 -6.49 -15.00 -13.75
N ASN A 57 -5.30 -14.39 -13.60
CA ASN A 57 -4.06 -14.81 -14.24
C ASN A 57 -2.88 -14.61 -13.29
N VAL A 58 -2.55 -15.66 -12.53
CA VAL A 58 -1.55 -15.61 -11.45
C VAL A 58 -0.10 -15.59 -11.94
N ASP A 59 0.12 -15.77 -13.25
CA ASP A 59 1.47 -15.75 -13.85
C ASP A 59 2.00 -14.32 -14.07
N GLU A 60 1.15 -13.31 -13.84
CA GLU A 60 1.50 -11.90 -13.99
C GLU A 60 1.49 -11.19 -12.62
N ILE A 61 2.69 -11.01 -12.07
CA ILE A 61 2.95 -10.28 -10.82
C ILE A 61 3.56 -8.94 -11.19
N LYS A 62 2.95 -7.85 -10.72
CA LYS A 62 3.49 -6.50 -10.87
C LYS A 62 3.96 -5.97 -9.54
N GLU A 63 5.11 -5.33 -9.54
CA GLU A 63 5.68 -4.70 -8.35
C GLU A 63 5.51 -3.18 -8.43
N ILE A 64 5.26 -2.57 -7.28
CA ILE A 64 5.35 -1.14 -7.07
C ILE A 64 6.47 -0.93 -6.07
N ASP A 65 7.51 -0.22 -6.50
CA ASP A 65 8.58 0.22 -5.62
C ASP A 65 8.06 1.37 -4.75
N MET A 66 8.05 1.16 -3.42
CA MET A 66 7.61 2.16 -2.45
C MET A 66 8.73 3.14 -2.09
N GLY A 67 9.96 2.89 -2.54
CA GLY A 67 11.16 3.59 -2.12
C GLY A 67 11.97 2.81 -1.07
N ALA A 68 13.26 3.15 -0.97
CA ALA A 68 14.16 2.51 -0.03
C ALA A 68 13.91 3.02 1.41
N SER A 69 13.81 2.10 2.36
CA SER A 69 13.64 2.37 3.80
C SER A 69 12.23 2.75 4.23
N GLU A 70 11.19 2.32 3.50
CA GLU A 70 9.81 2.43 3.96
C GLU A 70 9.38 1.20 4.75
N GLU A 71 8.71 1.43 5.87
CA GLU A 71 8.02 0.40 6.65
C GLU A 71 6.52 0.50 6.41
N PHE A 72 5.92 -0.62 6.03
CA PHE A 72 4.49 -0.73 5.82
C PHE A 72 3.73 -0.48 7.12
N ALA A 73 2.81 0.47 7.09
CA ALA A 73 1.94 0.76 8.22
C ALA A 73 0.61 0.00 8.06
N ASP A 74 -0.09 0.25 6.96
CA ASP A 74 -1.44 -0.27 6.72
C ASP A 74 -1.86 -0.10 5.25
N MET A 75 -2.95 -0.74 4.83
CA MET A 75 -3.60 -0.45 3.54
C MET A 75 -5.11 -0.69 3.54
N THR A 76 -5.80 0.04 2.67
CA THR A 76 -7.26 -0.10 2.50
C THR A 76 -7.67 0.08 1.04
N LEU A 77 -8.78 -0.56 0.66
CA LEU A 77 -9.44 -0.35 -0.63
C LEU A 77 -10.46 0.79 -0.52
N LEU A 78 -10.32 1.82 -1.33
CA LEU A 78 -11.29 2.90 -1.45
C LEU A 78 -12.45 2.48 -2.36
N SER A 79 -13.60 3.13 -2.22
CA SER A 79 -14.82 2.79 -2.97
C SER A 79 -14.70 3.00 -4.48
N ASP A 80 -13.77 3.84 -4.94
CA ASP A 80 -13.44 4.03 -6.35
C ASP A 80 -12.45 2.99 -6.90
N GLY A 81 -11.98 2.07 -6.05
CA GLY A 81 -11.06 1.00 -6.41
C GLY A 81 -9.58 1.35 -6.28
N LEU A 82 -9.22 2.57 -5.86
CA LEU A 82 -7.84 2.87 -5.48
C LEU A 82 -7.46 2.16 -4.19
N VAL A 83 -6.19 1.79 -4.08
CA VAL A 83 -5.61 1.24 -2.86
C VAL A 83 -4.81 2.33 -2.17
N ALA A 84 -5.18 2.68 -0.95
CA ALA A 84 -4.40 3.58 -0.11
C ALA A 84 -3.39 2.73 0.69
N ILE A 85 -2.11 3.08 0.61
CA ILE A 85 -1.01 2.36 1.25
C ILE A 85 -0.26 3.34 2.15
N ALA A 86 -0.33 3.11 3.45
CA ALA A 86 0.33 3.92 4.46
C ALA A 86 1.75 3.41 4.75
N LEU A 87 2.70 4.33 4.78
CA LEU A 87 4.13 4.06 5.00
C LEU A 87 4.64 4.94 6.15
N MET A 88 5.38 4.33 7.08
CA MET A 88 5.73 4.91 8.38
C MET A 88 6.81 5.99 8.30
N TYR A 89 7.96 5.69 7.69
CA TYR A 89 9.16 6.53 7.83
C TYR A 89 9.07 7.87 7.09
N ASP A 90 8.49 7.87 5.89
CA ASP A 90 8.21 9.10 5.13
C ASP A 90 6.86 9.73 5.47
N GLU A 91 6.10 9.15 6.43
CA GLU A 91 4.74 9.56 6.79
C GLU A 91 3.88 9.84 5.55
N LYS A 92 3.83 8.87 4.64
CA LYS A 92 3.17 9.03 3.34
C LYS A 92 2.08 8.02 3.15
N ILE A 93 1.04 8.43 2.45
CA ILE A 93 -0.02 7.55 1.98
C ILE A 93 -0.02 7.60 0.45
N LEU A 94 0.32 6.48 -0.18
CA LEU A 94 0.25 6.34 -1.62
C LEU A 94 -1.14 5.90 -2.02
N LEU A 95 -1.76 6.62 -2.95
CA LEU A 95 -2.95 6.15 -3.65
C LEU A 95 -2.50 5.46 -4.92
N VAL A 96 -2.86 4.18 -5.05
CA VAL A 96 -2.45 3.33 -6.16
C VAL A 96 -3.67 2.89 -6.94
N ASP A 97 -3.67 3.19 -8.24
CA ASP A 97 -4.60 2.60 -9.20
C ASP A 97 -4.09 1.23 -9.62
N VAL A 98 -4.86 0.19 -9.25
CA VAL A 98 -4.58 -1.20 -9.63
C VAL A 98 -5.59 -1.72 -10.66
N SER A 99 -6.39 -0.85 -11.28
CA SER A 99 -7.41 -1.25 -12.26
C SER A 99 -6.82 -1.70 -13.60
N GLY A 100 -5.74 -1.06 -14.04
CA GLY A 100 -5.05 -1.31 -15.32
C GLY A 100 -4.13 -2.53 -15.31
N ALA A 101 -3.43 -2.81 -16.41
CA ALA A 101 -2.46 -3.92 -16.48
C ALA A 101 -1.27 -3.70 -15.53
N GLU A 102 -0.79 -2.46 -15.46
CA GLU A 102 0.25 -2.03 -14.55
C GLU A 102 -0.35 -1.20 -13.41
N PRO A 103 0.06 -1.42 -12.15
CA PRO A 103 -0.30 -0.54 -11.06
C PRO A 103 0.37 0.83 -11.21
N VAL A 104 -0.35 1.89 -10.87
CA VAL A 104 0.14 3.27 -11.00
C VAL A 104 -0.13 4.06 -9.72
N THR A 105 0.90 4.68 -9.14
CA THR A 105 0.72 5.64 -8.07
C THR A 105 0.02 6.88 -8.61
N SER A 106 -1.25 7.07 -8.24
CA SER A 106 -2.08 8.20 -8.67
C SER A 106 -1.84 9.46 -7.83
N ALA A 107 -1.46 9.30 -6.56
CA ALA A 107 -1.15 10.39 -5.65
C ALA A 107 -0.23 9.93 -4.51
N SER A 108 0.50 10.88 -3.94
CA SER A 108 1.17 10.74 -2.64
C SER A 108 0.60 11.81 -1.71
N LEU A 109 0.13 11.39 -0.54
CA LEU A 109 -0.50 12.23 0.47
C LEU A 109 0.40 12.27 1.70
N THR A 110 0.46 13.41 2.36
CA THR A 110 1.07 13.54 3.69
C THR A 110 -0.07 13.74 4.70
N PRO A 111 -0.12 12.97 5.81
CA PRO A 111 -1.05 13.20 6.89
C PRO A 111 -0.94 14.64 7.43
N SER A 112 -2.00 15.12 8.06
CA SER A 112 -2.04 16.49 8.60
C SER A 112 -1.15 16.70 9.83
N ARG A 113 -0.61 15.60 10.38
CA ARG A 113 0.18 15.53 11.61
C ARG A 113 1.32 14.53 11.42
N GLU A 114 2.39 14.75 12.18
CA GLU A 114 3.47 13.76 12.33
C GLU A 114 2.98 12.65 13.27
N TYR A 115 2.81 11.45 12.72
CA TYR A 115 2.32 10.29 13.45
C TYR A 115 3.48 9.36 13.77
N ALA A 116 3.66 9.03 15.05
CA ALA A 116 4.65 8.02 15.44
C ALA A 116 4.27 6.63 14.92
N GLN A 117 2.97 6.37 14.81
CA GLN A 117 2.38 5.23 14.10
C GLN A 117 0.96 5.58 13.68
N PHE A 118 0.56 5.16 12.49
CA PHE A 118 -0.79 5.36 11.98
C PHE A 118 -1.26 4.20 11.10
N GLY A 119 -2.56 4.13 10.89
CA GLY A 119 -3.22 3.24 9.93
C GLY A 119 -4.23 4.01 9.09
N VAL A 120 -4.79 3.33 8.10
CA VAL A 120 -5.73 3.93 7.14
C VAL A 120 -6.94 3.04 6.93
N ALA A 121 -8.11 3.66 6.81
CA ALA A 121 -9.34 2.96 6.52
C ALA A 121 -10.18 3.73 5.50
N ALA A 122 -10.95 2.99 4.69
CA ALA A 122 -11.94 3.60 3.82
C ALA A 122 -13.14 4.09 4.65
N GLY A 123 -13.45 5.37 4.53
CA GLY A 123 -14.66 5.97 5.09
C GLY A 123 -15.85 5.83 4.13
N THR A 124 -17.01 6.31 4.59
CA THR A 124 -18.23 6.32 3.76
C THR A 124 -18.17 7.48 2.77
N GLY A 125 -18.30 7.21 1.46
CA GLY A 125 -18.37 8.25 0.43
C GLY A 125 -17.02 8.71 -0.12
N ASP A 126 -16.11 7.76 -0.42
CA ASP A 126 -14.76 8.03 -0.95
C ASP A 126 -13.85 8.83 0.00
N GLU A 127 -14.10 8.75 1.31
CA GLU A 127 -13.23 9.33 2.33
C GLU A 127 -12.08 8.39 2.70
N LEU A 128 -10.94 8.97 3.07
CA LEU A 128 -9.82 8.27 3.68
C LEU A 128 -9.75 8.66 5.15
N ILE A 129 -9.89 7.68 6.03
CA ILE A 129 -9.72 7.85 7.48
C ILE A 129 -8.26 7.52 7.81
N ILE A 130 -7.60 8.41 8.54
CA ILE A 130 -6.23 8.25 9.01
C ILE A 130 -6.29 8.28 10.53
N ALA A 131 -5.84 7.22 11.19
CA ALA A 131 -5.88 7.14 12.65
C ALA A 131 -4.51 6.72 13.18
N GLY A 132 -4.05 7.38 14.23
CA GLY A 132 -2.73 7.11 14.78
C GLY A 132 -2.50 7.81 16.10
N TRP A 133 -1.28 7.70 16.60
CA TRP A 133 -0.82 8.43 17.78
C TRP A 133 0.46 9.20 17.47
N THR A 134 0.55 10.40 18.03
CA THR A 134 1.68 11.32 17.92
C THR A 134 2.75 10.98 18.96
N THR A 135 3.95 11.55 18.87
CA THR A 135 5.07 11.25 19.79
C THR A 135 4.82 11.61 21.26
N ASP A 136 3.82 12.46 21.53
CA ASP A 136 3.31 12.78 22.87
C ASP A 136 2.20 11.80 23.34
N TYR A 137 2.00 10.71 22.61
CA TYR A 137 1.03 9.62 22.90
C TYR A 137 -0.43 10.07 22.88
N VAL A 138 -0.76 11.11 22.11
CA VAL A 138 -2.15 11.52 21.89
C VAL A 138 -2.71 10.82 20.66
N GLY A 139 -3.85 10.15 20.83
CA GLY A 139 -4.56 9.49 19.74
C GLY A 139 -5.35 10.49 18.91
N HIS A 140 -5.27 10.36 17.60
CA HIS A 140 -5.88 11.26 16.62
C HIS A 140 -6.55 10.48 15.50
N VAL A 141 -7.60 11.07 14.95
CA VAL A 141 -8.30 10.58 13.76
C VAL A 141 -8.54 11.78 12.84
N ASP A 142 -8.02 11.69 11.64
CA ASP A 142 -8.26 12.62 10.54
C ASP A 142 -9.13 11.95 9.48
N VAL A 143 -9.99 12.75 8.84
CA VAL A 143 -10.80 12.31 7.71
C VAL A 143 -10.46 13.22 6.54
N MET A 144 -9.99 12.62 5.46
CA MET A 144 -9.63 13.31 4.23
C MET A 144 -10.67 13.00 3.15
N SER A 145 -11.34 14.04 2.66
CA SER A 145 -12.28 13.92 1.56
C SER A 145 -11.56 13.62 0.25
N ARG A 146 -12.30 13.11 -0.73
CA ARG A 146 -11.77 12.88 -2.07
C ARG A 146 -11.20 14.14 -2.72
N GLN A 147 -11.84 15.28 -2.50
CA GLN A 147 -11.38 16.54 -3.06
C GLN A 147 -10.01 16.93 -2.49
N GLU A 148 -9.80 16.74 -1.20
CA GLU A 148 -8.53 17.01 -0.54
C GLU A 148 -7.44 16.07 -1.05
N MET A 149 -7.73 14.76 -1.19
CA MET A 149 -6.78 13.78 -1.74
C MET A 149 -6.27 14.17 -3.14
N VAL A 150 -7.16 14.67 -4.00
CA VAL A 150 -6.81 15.11 -5.36
C VAL A 150 -6.01 16.42 -5.34
N GLN A 151 -6.25 17.30 -4.36
CA GLN A 151 -5.55 18.58 -4.23
C GLN A 151 -4.16 18.44 -3.61
N SER A 152 -3.96 17.48 -2.70
CA SER A 152 -2.68 17.18 -2.07
C SER A 152 -1.76 16.35 -2.96
N ALA A 153 -2.28 15.72 -4.01
CA ALA A 153 -1.45 15.03 -4.99
C ALA A 153 -0.49 16.05 -5.65
N PRO A 154 0.84 15.88 -5.51
CA PRO A 154 1.76 16.70 -6.29
C PRO A 154 1.44 16.45 -7.76
N ARG A 155 1.23 17.53 -8.54
CA ARG A 155 1.03 17.47 -9.99
C ARG A 155 2.33 17.07 -10.70
N THR A 156 2.87 15.90 -10.38
CA THR A 156 4.06 15.35 -11.01
C THR A 156 3.69 14.02 -11.60
N ARG A 157 3.47 14.01 -12.92
CA ARG A 157 3.62 12.79 -13.71
C ARG A 157 5.07 12.34 -13.55
N TYR A 158 5.36 11.43 -12.62
CA TYR A 158 6.61 10.68 -12.67
C TYR A 158 6.43 9.59 -13.72
N ALA A 159 6.76 9.94 -14.96
CA ALA A 159 7.15 8.99 -15.98
C ALA A 159 8.67 9.00 -16.02
N GLU A 160 9.34 8.22 -15.18
CA GLU A 160 10.73 7.84 -15.41
C GLU A 160 10.92 6.38 -14.98
N TRP A 161 10.67 5.49 -15.95
CA TRP A 161 11.21 4.14 -15.93
C TRP A 161 12.63 4.20 -16.53
N LYS A 162 13.61 3.61 -15.86
CA LYS A 162 14.90 3.24 -16.46
C LYS A 162 14.81 1.82 -17.00
#